data_AF-A0A2M8C057-F1
#
_entry.id   AF-A0A2M8C057-F1
#
_cell.length_a   1.000
_cell.length_b   1.000
_cell.length_c   1.000
_cell.angle_alpha   90.00
_cell.angle_beta   90.00
_cell.angle_gamma   90.00
#
_symmetry.space_group_name_H-M   'P 1'
#
loop_
_entity.id
_entity.type
_entity.pdbx_description
1 polymer ?
#
loop_
_entity_poly.entity_id
_entity_poly.type
_entity_poly.pdbx_seq_one_letter_code
_entity_poly.pdbx_strand_id
1 'polypeptide(L)'
;MNKERTMIERNIELSAEFSRFLFEHPEMEGKVPVEAEVILLPEFDQELKEFNLQLGKDIEAEGGKVVYISIKEIRPKVLSRIDKIELESAV
;
A
#
# COMPACT_ATOMS: atom_id res chain seq x y z
N MET A 1 -13.78 9.53 15.24
CA MET A 1 -12.70 9.65 14.24
C MET A 1 -13.35 9.87 12.88
N ASN A 2 -12.83 10.77 12.05
CA ASN A 2 -13.36 10.97 10.69
C ASN A 2 -13.04 9.71 9.87
N LYS A 3 -14.06 9.06 9.29
CA LYS A 3 -13.93 7.80 8.53
C LYS A 3 -12.89 7.91 7.41
N GLU A 4 -12.85 9.06 6.75
CA GLU A 4 -11.88 9.37 5.69
C GLU A 4 -10.44 9.32 6.20
N ARG A 5 -10.17 9.90 7.37
CA ARG A 5 -8.84 9.87 7.99
C ARG A 5 -8.38 8.44 8.26
N THR A 6 -9.27 7.57 8.73
CA THR A 6 -8.97 6.15 8.95
C THR A 6 -8.64 5.44 7.63
N MET A 7 -9.32 5.75 6.53
CA MET A 7 -9.00 5.17 5.22
C MET A 7 -7.64 5.64 4.71
N ILE A 8 -7.32 6.92 4.88
CA ILE A 8 -6.01 7.48 4.52
C ILE A 8 -4.90 6.79 5.30
N GLU A 9 -5.05 6.65 6.63
CA GLU A 9 -4.06 5.98 7.48
C GLU A 9 -3.82 4.52 7.05
N ARG A 10 -4.89 3.77 6.76
CA ARG A 10 -4.80 2.38 6.26
C ARG A 10 -4.12 2.31 4.89
N ASN A 11 -4.40 3.26 4.00
CA ASN A 11 -3.75 3.34 2.69
C ASN A 11 -2.27 3.67 2.79
N ILE A 12 -1.86 4.53 3.73
CA ILE A 12 -0.44 4.82 3.98
C ILE A 12 0.28 3.54 4.43
N GLU A 13 -0.31 2.78 5.35
CA GLU A 13 0.27 1.50 5.79
C GLU A 13 0.38 0.50 4.63
N LEU A 14 -0.68 0.34 3.84
CA LEU A 14 -0.71 -0.57 2.69
C LEU A 14 0.27 -0.15 1.59
N SER A 15 0.42 1.16 1.34
CA SER A 15 1.36 1.70 0.37
C SER A 15 2.82 1.48 0.80
N ALA A 16 3.11 1.56 2.10
CA ALA A 16 4.43 1.26 2.62
C ALA A 16 4.77 -0.24 2.44
N GLU A 17 3.81 -1.14 2.65
CA GLU A 17 4.00 -2.58 2.38
C GLU A 17 4.16 -2.87 0.88
N PHE A 18 3.35 -2.23 0.04
CA PHE A 18 3.48 -2.37 -1.42
C PHE A 18 4.84 -1.88 -1.92
N SER A 19 5.36 -0.78 -1.37
CA SER A 19 6.71 -0.28 -1.69
C SER A 19 7.79 -1.29 -1.29
N ARG A 20 7.67 -1.92 -0.10
CA ARG A 20 8.57 -3.01 0.32
C ARG A 20 8.53 -4.19 -0.64
N PHE A 21 7.33 -4.58 -1.08
CA PHE A 21 7.16 -5.66 -2.05
C PHE A 21 7.87 -5.34 -3.37
N LEU A 22 7.74 -4.13 -3.90
CA LEU A 22 8.42 -3.74 -5.14
C LEU A 22 9.95 -3.79 -5.02
N PHE A 23 10.52 -3.43 -3.86
CA PHE A 23 11.96 -3.57 -3.62
C PHE A 23 12.43 -5.03 -3.65
N GLU A 24 11.61 -5.96 -3.17
CA GLU A 24 11.89 -7.40 -3.22
C GLU A 24 11.63 -8.01 -4.62
N HIS A 25 10.85 -7.32 -5.45
CA HIS A 25 10.37 -7.77 -6.77
C HIS A 25 10.54 -6.70 -7.86
N PRO A 26 11.77 -6.31 -8.23
CA PRO A 26 12.03 -5.23 -9.20
C PRO A 26 11.45 -5.50 -10.59
N GLU A 27 11.20 -6.77 -10.95
CA GLU A 27 10.50 -7.17 -12.18
C GLU A 27 9.04 -6.67 -12.27
N MET A 28 8.46 -6.29 -11.13
CA MET A 28 7.11 -5.72 -11.04
C MET A 28 7.12 -4.21 -11.17
N GLU A 29 8.19 -3.54 -10.74
CA GLU A 29 8.32 -2.08 -10.83
C GLU A 29 8.24 -1.61 -12.30
N GLY A 30 8.94 -2.29 -13.21
CA GLY A 30 8.91 -1.99 -14.64
C GLY A 30 7.56 -2.19 -15.33
N LYS A 31 6.55 -2.75 -14.65
CA LYS A 31 5.19 -2.94 -15.16
C LYS A 31 4.23 -1.84 -14.73
N VAL A 32 4.61 -1.00 -13.76
CA VAL A 32 3.80 0.12 -13.29
C VAL A 32 4.09 1.34 -14.18
N PRO A 33 3.12 1.84 -14.94
CA PRO A 33 3.28 3.05 -15.75
C PRO A 33 3.62 4.26 -14.86
N VAL A 34 4.67 5.00 -15.22
CA VAL A 34 5.15 6.18 -14.47
C VAL A 34 4.09 7.30 -14.39
N GLU A 35 3.22 7.39 -15.39
CA GLU A 35 2.18 8.43 -15.50
C GLU A 35 0.82 8.00 -14.92
N ALA A 36 0.72 6.82 -14.30
CA ALA A 36 -0.53 6.31 -13.77
C ALA A 36 -0.57 6.36 -12.24
N GLU A 37 -1.72 6.71 -11.71
CA GLU A 37 -1.99 6.67 -10.28
C GLU A 37 -2.27 5.23 -9.85
N VAL A 38 -1.59 4.78 -8.80
CA VAL A 38 -1.69 3.40 -8.31
C VAL A 38 -2.81 3.30 -7.29
N ILE A 39 -3.80 2.46 -7.58
CA ILE A 39 -4.92 2.19 -6.67
C ILE A 39 -4.80 0.76 -6.15
N LEU A 40 -4.57 0.64 -4.84
CA LEU A 40 -4.41 -0.66 -4.17
C LEU A 40 -5.78 -1.22 -3.79
N LEU A 41 -6.09 -2.44 -4.22
CA LEU A 41 -7.35 -3.13 -3.96
C LEU A 41 -7.10 -4.36 -3.08
N PRO A 42 -7.15 -4.24 -1.75
CA PRO A 42 -6.95 -5.37 -0.83
C PRO A 42 -8.18 -6.28 -0.81
N GLU A 43 -8.05 -7.53 -1.28
CA GLU A 43 -9.16 -8.50 -1.28
C GLU A 43 -9.57 -8.95 0.12
N PHE A 44 -8.65 -8.86 1.08
CA PHE A 44 -8.87 -9.20 2.49
C PHE A 44 -9.52 -8.06 3.30
N ASP A 45 -9.74 -6.90 2.68
CA ASP A 45 -10.29 -5.71 3.34
C ASP A 45 -11.30 -5.02 2.43
N GLN A 46 -12.54 -5.54 2.46
CA GLN A 46 -13.59 -5.11 1.55
C GLN A 46 -13.92 -3.62 1.68
N GLU A 47 -13.92 -3.07 2.91
CA GLU A 47 -14.24 -1.67 3.14
C GLU A 47 -13.19 -0.75 2.50
N LEU A 48 -11.91 -1.06 2.69
CA LEU A 48 -10.82 -0.29 2.09
C LEU A 48 -10.79 -0.45 0.57
N LYS A 49 -11.07 -1.66 0.07
CA LYS A 49 -11.18 -1.95 -1.36
C LYS A 49 -12.27 -1.12 -2.04
N GLU A 50 -13.47 -1.05 -1.46
CA GLU A 50 -14.58 -0.27 -2.02
C GLU A 50 -14.26 1.23 -2.04
N PHE A 51 -13.67 1.75 -0.96
CA PHE A 51 -13.22 3.13 -0.88
C PHE A 51 -12.17 3.45 -1.96
N ASN A 52 -11.13 2.61 -2.08
CA ASN A 52 -10.07 2.80 -3.05
C ASN A 52 -10.56 2.65 -4.50
N LEU A 53 -11.48 1.72 -4.75
CA LEU A 53 -12.09 1.54 -6.06
C LEU A 53 -12.86 2.80 -6.48
N GLN A 54 -13.59 3.43 -5.56
CA GLN A 54 -14.29 4.67 -5.85
C GLN A 54 -13.29 5.81 -6.16
N LEU A 55 -12.24 5.94 -5.35
CA LEU A 55 -11.17 6.93 -5.59
C LEU A 55 -10.56 6.78 -7.00
N GLY A 56 -10.25 5.55 -7.40
CA GLY A 56 -9.74 5.28 -8.76
C GLY A 56 -10.72 5.69 -9.85
N LYS A 57 -12.01 5.37 -9.68
CA LYS A 57 -13.05 5.75 -10.66
C LYS A 57 -13.21 7.27 -10.76
N ASP A 58 -13.07 7.98 -9.65
CA ASP A 58 -13.15 9.44 -9.63
C ASP A 58 -11.96 10.05 -10.41
N ILE A 59 -10.75 9.51 -10.25
CA ILE A 59 -9.56 9.90 -11.02
C ILE A 59 -9.75 9.59 -12.52
N GLU A 60 -10.27 8.41 -12.86
CA GLU A 60 -10.58 8.04 -14.25
C GLU A 60 -11.61 8.99 -14.88
N ALA A 61 -12.64 9.39 -14.12
CA ALA A 61 -13.67 10.33 -14.56
C ALA A 61 -13.11 11.74 -14.82
N GLU A 62 -12.04 12.13 -14.11
CA GLU A 62 -11.29 13.37 -14.34
C GLU A 62 -10.27 13.26 -15.49
N GLY A 63 -10.14 12.08 -16.11
CA GLY A 63 -9.24 11.81 -17.23
C GLY A 63 -7.84 11.37 -16.82
N GLY A 64 -7.63 11.08 -15.52
CA GLY A 64 -6.39 10.49 -15.02
C GLY A 64 -6.20 9.04 -15.47
N LYS A 65 -4.94 8.60 -15.58
CA LYS A 65 -4.62 7.20 -15.83
C LYS A 65 -4.52 6.48 -14.50
N VAL A 66 -5.25 5.39 -14.34
CA VAL A 66 -5.24 4.59 -13.10
C VAL A 66 -4.75 3.18 -13.38
N VAL A 67 -3.97 2.63 -12.44
CA VAL A 67 -3.58 1.22 -12.43
C VAL A 67 -4.08 0.60 -11.14
N TYR A 68 -4.97 -0.38 -11.29
CA TYR A 68 -5.52 -1.13 -10.17
C TYR A 68 -4.63 -2.34 -9.84
N ILE A 69 -4.18 -2.42 -8.59
CA ILE A 69 -3.36 -3.52 -8.09
C ILE A 69 -4.18 -4.32 -7.09
N SER A 70 -4.56 -5.55 -7.47
CA SER A 70 -5.27 -6.46 -6.57
C SER A 70 -4.30 -7.16 -5.64
N ILE A 71 -4.38 -6.84 -4.34
CA ILE A 71 -3.58 -7.48 -3.30
C ILE A 71 -4.43 -8.60 -2.70
N LYS A 72 -4.11 -9.83 -3.09
CA LYS A 72 -4.90 -11.02 -2.70
C LYS A 72 -4.75 -11.34 -1.21
N GLU A 73 -3.53 -11.27 -0.71
CA GLU A 73 -3.17 -11.66 0.65
C GLU A 73 -2.03 -10.79 1.16
N ILE A 74 -1.95 -10.63 2.48
CA ILE A 74 -0.82 -10.00 3.15
C ILE A 74 -0.24 -10.98 4.15
N ARG A 75 1.09 -11.08 4.21
CA ARG A 75 1.72 -11.90 5.24
C ARG A 75 1.41 -11.29 6.61
N PRO A 76 1.21 -12.12 7.66
CA PRO A 76 1.08 -11.61 9.02
C PRO A 76 2.28 -10.73 9.36
N LYS A 77 2.07 -9.69 10.18
CA LYS A 77 3.16 -8.85 10.68
C LYS A 77 4.20 -9.74 11.34
N VAL A 78 5.32 -9.95 10.65
CA VAL A 78 6.42 -10.76 11.16
C VAL A 78 7.06 -10.05 12.35
N LEU A 79 7.51 -10.86 13.31
CA LEU A 79 8.31 -10.40 14.44
C LEU A 79 9.58 -9.70 13.94
N SER A 80 10.21 -8.92 14.83
CA SER A 80 11.43 -8.16 14.53
C SER A 80 12.46 -8.98 13.73
N ARG A 81 12.99 -8.38 12.66
CA ARG A 81 14.10 -8.94 11.87
C ARG A 81 15.47 -8.67 12.48
N ILE A 82 15.51 -7.98 13.63
CA ILE A 82 16.76 -7.66 14.33
C ILE A 82 17.33 -8.96 14.88
N ASP A 83 18.45 -9.39 14.33
CA ASP A 83 19.18 -10.58 14.79
C ASP A 83 19.98 -10.29 16.08
N LYS A 84 20.57 -9.09 16.19
CA LYS A 84 21.35 -8.65 17.35
C LYS A 84 21.12 -7.17 17.64
N ILE A 85 21.00 -6.84 18.92
CA ILE A 85 20.86 -5.48 19.43
C ILE A 85 21.82 -5.27 20.59
N GLU A 86 22.50 -4.13 20.61
CA GLU A 86 23.33 -3.69 21.74
C GLU A 86 22.82 -2.33 22.21
N LEU A 87 22.73 -2.16 23.53
CA LEU A 87 22.30 -0.93 24.18
C LEU A 87 23.50 -0.32 24.92
N GLU A 88 23.84 0.93 24.60
CA GLU A 88 24.83 1.70 25.34
C GLU A 88 24.16 2.92 25.97
N SER A 89 24.40 3.11 27.27
CA SER A 89 23.98 4.31 27.99
C SER A 89 25.11 5.34 27.97
N ALA A 90 24.86 6.53 27.46
CA ALA A 90 25.75 7.67 27.67
C ALA A 90 25.64 8.14 29.14
N VAL A 91 26.76 8.16 29.85
CA VAL A 91 26.91 8.82 31.16
C VAL A 91 27.37 10.26 30.92
#